data_AF-A0A7S3M175-F1
#
_entry.id   AF-A0A7S3M175-F1
#
_cell.length_a   1.000
_cell.length_b   1.000
_cell.length_c   1.000
_cell.angle_alpha   90.00
_cell.angle_beta   90.00
_cell.angle_gamma   90.00
#
_symmetry.space_group_name_H-M   'P 1'
#
loop_
_entity.id
_entity.type
_entity.pdbx_description
1 polymer ?
#
loop_
_entity_poly.entity_id
_entity_poly.type
_entity_poly.pdbx_seq_one_letter_code
_entity_poly.pdbx_strand_id
1 'polypeptide(L)'
;ANLRFELHLLVHAYRIDLNDEERPSFGEAHLQHYYQKYFRKTFTSKNFGVASNLELIGLIKDTLEALPKNNILEAQLAEDTPMDNFIRLAEDHRRERQQAYDAGDEMAKLNLQREAHPQAGGG
;
A
#
# COMPACT_ATOMS: atom_id res chain seq x y z
N ALA A 1 8.67 2.51 0.58
CA ALA A 1 9.00 1.23 1.21
C ALA A 1 8.01 0.88 2.33
N ASN A 2 7.86 1.70 3.37
CA ASN A 2 7.07 1.36 4.57
C ASN A 2 5.63 0.86 4.28
N LEU A 3 4.85 1.57 3.46
CA LEU A 3 3.48 1.13 3.14
C LEU A 3 3.44 -0.29 2.56
N ARG A 4 4.37 -0.62 1.64
CA ARG A 4 4.45 -1.96 1.04
C ARG A 4 4.65 -3.02 2.12
N PHE A 5 5.61 -2.78 3.01
CA PHE A 5 5.93 -3.71 4.08
C PHE A 5 4.77 -3.85 5.07
N GLU A 6 4.16 -2.74 5.50
CA GLU A 6 3.03 -2.77 6.43
C GLU A 6 1.83 -3.52 5.85
N LEU A 7 1.48 -3.30 4.57
CA LEU A 7 0.38 -4.01 3.92
C LEU A 7 0.67 -5.49 3.67
N HIS A 8 1.92 -5.82 3.34
CA HIS A 8 2.38 -7.20 3.25
C HIS A 8 2.24 -7.93 4.58
N LEU A 9 2.73 -7.33 5.67
CA LEU A 9 2.56 -7.89 7.01
C LEU A 9 1.10 -8.02 7.41
N LEU A 10 0.25 -7.04 7.05
CA LEU A 10 -1.16 -7.06 7.40
C LEU A 10 -1.90 -8.27 6.82
N VAL A 11 -1.68 -8.56 5.53
CA VAL A 11 -2.36 -9.67 4.85
C VAL A 11 -1.90 -11.02 5.39
N HIS A 12 -0.59 -11.19 5.62
CA HIS A 12 -0.06 -12.41 6.23
C HIS A 12 -0.51 -12.58 7.69
N ALA A 13 -0.48 -11.52 8.50
CA ALA A 13 -0.95 -11.56 9.88
C ALA A 13 -2.45 -11.91 9.96
N TYR A 14 -3.27 -11.35 9.06
CA TYR A 14 -4.68 -11.71 8.96
C TYR A 14 -4.88 -13.19 8.67
N ARG A 15 -4.12 -13.74 7.71
CA ARG A 15 -4.18 -15.16 7.34
C ARG A 15 -3.87 -16.07 8.54
N ILE A 16 -2.81 -15.75 9.27
CA ILE A 16 -2.39 -16.50 10.46
C ILE A 16 -3.47 -16.44 11.54
N ASP A 17 -4.03 -15.26 11.80
CA ASP A 17 -5.06 -15.07 12.82
C ASP A 17 -6.40 -15.73 12.46
N LEU A 18 -6.77 -15.75 11.17
CA LEU A 18 -7.98 -16.42 10.73
C LEU A 18 -7.83 -17.94 10.80
N ASN A 19 -6.62 -18.46 10.55
CA ASN A 19 -6.28 -19.88 10.60
C ASN A 19 -7.25 -20.75 9.76
N ASP A 20 -7.65 -20.23 8.59
CA ASP A 20 -8.58 -20.84 7.63
C ASP A 20 -7.97 -20.78 6.22
N GLU A 21 -7.64 -21.94 5.66
CA GLU A 21 -7.01 -22.06 4.35
C GLU A 21 -7.94 -21.69 3.19
N GLU A 22 -9.27 -21.75 3.37
CA GLU A 22 -10.24 -21.38 2.33
C GLU A 22 -10.47 -19.86 2.27
N ARG A 23 -10.04 -19.11 3.29
CA ARG A 23 -10.23 -17.66 3.41
C ARG A 23 -8.93 -16.93 3.68
N PRO A 24 -7.93 -17.03 2.79
CA PRO A 24 -6.57 -16.58 3.10
C PRO A 24 -6.42 -15.07 3.32
N SER A 25 -7.44 -14.25 2.99
CA SER A 25 -7.36 -12.79 3.07
C SER A 25 -8.75 -12.14 3.16
N PHE A 26 -8.80 -10.82 2.98
CA PHE A 26 -9.98 -9.97 3.06
C PHE A 26 -10.11 -9.05 1.83
N GLY A 27 -11.33 -8.57 1.60
CA GLY A 27 -11.62 -7.60 0.54
C GLY A 27 -11.08 -6.20 0.85
N GLU A 28 -10.69 -5.45 -0.19
CA GLU A 28 -10.10 -4.11 -0.07
C GLU A 28 -10.90 -3.15 0.83
N ALA A 29 -12.24 -3.27 0.85
CA ALA A 29 -13.12 -2.40 1.63
C ALA A 29 -12.89 -2.49 3.15
N HIS A 30 -12.27 -3.58 3.62
CA HIS A 30 -11.92 -3.78 5.02
C HIS A 30 -10.47 -3.36 5.36
N LEU A 31 -9.73 -2.82 4.39
CA LEU A 31 -8.33 -2.44 4.57
C LEU A 31 -8.15 -1.43 5.70
N GLN A 32 -8.93 -0.36 5.75
CA GLN A 32 -8.89 0.63 6.84
C GLN A 32 -9.14 -0.02 8.20
N HIS A 33 -10.13 -0.91 8.28
CA HIS A 33 -10.51 -1.58 9.51
C HIS A 33 -9.36 -2.44 10.05
N TYR A 34 -8.80 -3.32 9.20
CA TYR A 34 -7.72 -4.19 9.62
C TYR A 34 -6.42 -3.42 9.88
N TYR A 35 -6.10 -2.41 9.06
CA TYR A 35 -4.93 -1.57 9.31
C TYR A 35 -5.00 -0.91 10.71
N GLN A 36 -6.16 -0.36 11.09
CA GLN A 36 -6.38 0.18 12.43
C GLN A 36 -6.34 -0.90 13.51
N LYS A 37 -6.88 -2.10 13.25
CA LYS A 37 -6.90 -3.22 14.21
C LYS A 37 -5.49 -3.68 14.58
N TYR A 38 -4.63 -3.89 13.57
CA TYR A 38 -3.28 -4.44 13.75
C TYR A 38 -2.26 -3.37 14.15
N PHE A 39 -2.25 -2.21 13.47
CA PHE A 39 -1.21 -1.19 13.69
C PHE A 39 -1.62 -0.07 14.64
N ARG A 40 -2.90 0.01 15.01
CA ARG A 40 -3.45 1.12 15.81
C ARG A 40 -3.23 2.50 15.18
N LYS A 41 -3.14 2.56 13.85
CA LYS A 41 -2.91 3.76 13.05
C LYS A 41 -4.09 4.03 12.13
N THR A 42 -4.47 5.30 11.99
CA THR A 42 -5.43 5.73 10.97
C THR A 42 -4.82 5.57 9.59
N PHE A 43 -5.62 5.07 8.65
CA PHE A 43 -5.20 4.85 7.27
C PHE A 43 -6.18 5.51 6.30
N THR A 44 -5.63 6.22 5.30
CA THR A 44 -6.41 6.83 4.23
C THR A 44 -5.59 6.90 2.94
N SER A 45 -6.18 6.46 1.84
CA SER A 45 -5.52 6.45 0.52
C SER A 45 -5.21 7.85 0.01
N LYS A 46 -5.93 8.87 0.51
CA LYS A 46 -5.72 10.28 0.18
C LYS A 46 -4.31 10.75 0.53
N ASN A 47 -3.73 10.24 1.62
CA ASN A 47 -2.36 10.57 2.04
C ASN A 47 -1.31 10.15 1.00
N PHE A 48 -1.68 9.26 0.07
CA PHE A 48 -0.82 8.78 -1.01
C PHE A 48 -1.19 9.39 -2.37
N GLY A 49 -2.04 10.42 -2.40
CA GLY A 49 -2.43 11.14 -3.62
C GLY A 49 -3.42 10.41 -4.52
N VAL A 50 -4.11 9.39 -4.00
CA VAL A 50 -5.10 8.57 -4.74
C VAL A 50 -6.47 8.59 -4.05
N ALA A 51 -7.53 8.33 -4.82
CA ALA A 51 -8.91 8.46 -4.36
C ALA A 51 -9.47 7.19 -3.70
N SER A 52 -8.88 6.04 -4.00
CA SER A 52 -9.38 4.73 -3.55
C SER A 52 -8.27 3.79 -3.08
N ASN A 53 -8.64 2.76 -2.32
CA ASN A 53 -7.73 1.68 -1.95
C ASN A 53 -7.23 0.93 -3.19
N LEU A 54 -8.10 0.69 -4.18
CA LEU A 54 -7.73 0.00 -5.42
C LEU A 54 -6.65 0.76 -6.20
N GLU A 55 -6.78 2.08 -6.32
CA GLU A 55 -5.73 2.91 -6.93
C GLU A 55 -4.42 2.82 -6.15
N LEU A 56 -4.49 2.85 -4.81
CA LEU A 56 -3.31 2.72 -3.95
C LEU A 56 -2.61 1.38 -4.14
N ILE A 57 -3.37 0.29 -4.18
CA ILE A 57 -2.87 -1.07 -4.41
C ILE A 57 -2.24 -1.16 -5.81
N GLY A 58 -2.85 -0.50 -6.80
CA GLY A 58 -2.29 -0.37 -8.15
C GLY A 58 -0.89 0.25 -8.19
N LEU A 59 -0.53 1.13 -7.25
CA LEU A 59 0.81 1.72 -7.14
C LEU A 59 1.88 0.73 -6.61
N ILE A 60 1.44 -0.37 -5.99
CA ILE A 60 2.29 -1.35 -5.29
C ILE A 60 1.94 -2.80 -5.68
N LYS A 61 1.51 -3.02 -6.93
CA LYS A 61 1.14 -4.33 -7.48
C LYS A 61 2.23 -5.41 -7.37
N ASP A 62 3.47 -4.98 -7.21
CA ASP A 62 4.66 -5.80 -6.96
C ASP A 62 4.71 -6.39 -5.54
N THR A 63 3.87 -5.88 -4.64
CA THR A 63 3.77 -6.32 -3.24
C THR A 63 2.39 -6.88 -2.90
N LEU A 64 1.34 -6.20 -3.37
CA LEU A 64 -0.05 -6.55 -3.08
C LEU A 64 -0.91 -6.38 -4.33
N GLU A 65 -1.73 -7.36 -4.64
CA GLU A 65 -2.70 -7.31 -5.74
C GLU A 65 -4.12 -7.38 -5.20
N ALA A 66 -5.06 -6.68 -5.84
CA ALA A 66 -6.48 -6.86 -5.60
C ALA A 66 -7.06 -7.74 -6.72
N LEU A 67 -7.57 -8.93 -6.36
CA LEU A 67 -8.06 -9.90 -7.33
C LEU A 67 -9.24 -9.33 -8.14
N PRO A 68 -9.22 -9.36 -9.49
CA PRO A 68 -10.22 -8.67 -10.32
C PRO A 68 -11.67 -9.11 -10.11
N LYS A 69 -11.89 -10.34 -9.61
CA LYS A 69 -13.23 -10.91 -9.47
C LYS A 69 -13.98 -10.41 -8.22
N ASN A 70 -13.24 -10.12 -7.15
CA ASN A 70 -13.81 -9.92 -5.82
C ASN A 70 -13.05 -8.90 -4.95
N ASN A 71 -12.01 -8.27 -5.49
CA ASN A 71 -11.14 -7.31 -4.80
C ASN A 71 -10.56 -7.84 -3.49
N ILE A 72 -10.35 -9.16 -3.39
CA ILE A 72 -9.60 -9.76 -2.28
C ILE A 72 -8.13 -9.40 -2.45
N LEU A 73 -7.48 -9.00 -1.35
CA LEU A 73 -6.08 -8.62 -1.34
C LEU A 73 -5.18 -9.85 -1.29
N GLU A 74 -4.19 -9.93 -2.16
CA GLU A 74 -3.24 -11.05 -2.21
C GLU A 74 -1.81 -10.53 -2.15
N ALA A 75 -1.03 -11.08 -1.21
CA ALA A 75 0.40 -10.79 -1.08
C ALA A 75 1.17 -11.49 -2.20
N GLN A 76 1.98 -10.72 -2.93
CA GLN A 76 2.77 -11.21 -4.06
C GLN A 76 4.14 -11.77 -3.65
N LEU A 77 4.48 -11.63 -2.37
CA LEU A 77 5.76 -12.03 -1.79
C LEU A 77 5.50 -12.99 -0.63
N ALA A 78 6.46 -13.88 -0.37
CA ALA A 78 6.39 -14.84 0.74
C ALA A 78 6.38 -14.13 2.10
N GLU A 79 5.77 -14.73 3.11
CA GLU A 79 5.63 -14.16 4.47
C GLU A 79 6.97 -13.76 5.09
N ASP A 80 8.03 -14.53 4.83
CA ASP A 80 9.38 -14.32 5.34
C ASP A 80 10.22 -13.35 4.50
N THR A 81 9.59 -12.64 3.56
CA THR A 81 10.29 -11.68 2.68
C THR A 81 10.96 -10.58 3.51
N PRO A 82 12.30 -10.40 3.42
CA PRO A 82 13.01 -9.38 4.18
C PRO A 82 12.60 -7.95 3.79
N MET A 83 12.66 -7.03 4.76
CA MET A 83 12.38 -5.60 4.57
C MET A 83 13.15 -4.98 3.39
N ASP A 84 14.40 -5.39 3.18
CA ASP A 84 15.28 -4.88 2.12
C ASP A 84 14.70 -5.07 0.71
N ASN A 85 13.90 -6.13 0.50
CA ASN A 85 13.23 -6.36 -0.78
C ASN A 85 12.22 -5.24 -1.09
N PHE A 86 11.46 -4.78 -0.09
CA PHE A 86 10.48 -3.70 -0.25
C PHE A 86 11.14 -2.34 -0.45
N ILE A 87 12.34 -2.14 0.08
CA ILE A 87 13.16 -0.96 -0.19
C ILE A 87 13.61 -0.98 -1.66
N ARG A 88 14.13 -2.12 -2.13
CA ARG A 88 14.55 -2.29 -3.53
C ARG A 88 13.40 -2.03 -4.50
N LEU A 89 12.25 -2.67 -4.27
CA LEU A 89 11.03 -2.48 -5.05
C LEU A 89 10.58 -1.00 -5.11
N ALA A 90 10.63 -0.30 -3.97
CA ALA A 90 10.29 1.11 -3.93
C ALA A 90 11.28 1.98 -4.71
N GLU A 91 12.58 1.68 -4.64
CA GLU A 91 13.61 2.38 -5.40
C GLU A 91 13.54 2.10 -6.91
N ASP A 92 13.24 0.86 -7.31
CA ASP A 92 13.05 0.48 -8.70
C ASP A 92 11.87 1.25 -9.32
N HIS A 93 10.70 1.26 -8.66
CA HIS A 93 9.54 2.06 -9.10
C HIS A 93 9.84 3.57 -9.11
N ARG A 94 10.73 4.07 -8.25
CA ARG A 94 11.15 5.48 -8.26
C ARG A 94 12.00 5.78 -9.50
N ARG A 95 12.93 4.89 -9.85
CA ARG A 95 13.79 5.02 -11.03
C ARG A 95 13.00 4.93 -12.32
N GLU A 96 12.12 3.94 -12.44
CA GLU A 96 11.25 3.76 -13.61
C GLU A 96 10.38 5.00 -13.86
N ARG A 97 9.77 5.54 -12.80
CA ARG A 97 8.98 6.76 -12.89
C ARG A 97 9.80 7.97 -13.34
N GLN A 98 11.01 8.13 -12.81
CA GLN A 98 11.90 9.20 -13.24
C GLN A 98 12.27 9.06 -14.72
N GLN A 99 12.57 7.85 -15.18
CA GLN A 99 12.88 7.60 -16.59
C GLN A 99 11.69 7.87 -17.51
N ALA A 100 10.47 7.48 -17.11
CA ALA A 100 9.25 7.79 -17.85
C ALA A 100 9.01 9.30 -17.94
N TYR A 101 9.20 10.01 -16.83
CA TYR A 101 9.10 11.48 -16.81
C TYR A 101 10.15 12.14 -17.72
N ASP A 102 11.41 11.71 -17.63
CA ASP A 102 12.50 12.25 -18.46
C ASP A 102 12.28 11.95 -19.96
N ALA A 103 11.54 10.88 -20.29
CA ALA A 103 11.11 10.53 -21.64
C ALA A 103 9.87 11.31 -22.13
N GLY A 104 9.30 12.20 -21.31
CA GLY A 104 8.16 13.07 -21.66
C GLY A 104 6.79 12.52 -21.28
N ASP A 105 6.71 11.46 -20.48
CA ASP A 105 5.43 11.00 -19.91
C ASP A 105 5.05 11.86 -18.69
N GLU A 106 4.26 12.90 -18.93
CA GLU A 106 3.75 13.81 -17.89
C GLU A 106 2.85 13.09 -16.85
N MET A 107 2.29 11.91 -17.17
CA MET A 107 1.51 11.13 -16.20
C MET A 107 2.41 10.47 -15.14
N ALA A 108 3.72 10.39 -15.36
CA ALA A 108 4.68 9.88 -14.38
C ALA A 108 4.95 10.88 -13.23
N LYS A 109 4.43 12.11 -13.29
CA LYS A 109 4.65 13.14 -12.28
C LYS A 109 4.08 12.74 -10.91
N LEU A 110 4.90 12.85 -9.86
CA LEU A 110 4.49 12.58 -8.48
C LEU A 110 3.50 13.64 -7.97
N ASN A 111 2.37 13.19 -7.44
CA ASN A 111 1.38 14.03 -6.77
C ASN A 111 1.46 13.87 -5.24
N LEU A 112 2.50 14.42 -4.63
CA LEU A 112 2.69 14.37 -3.18
C LEU A 112 1.74 15.37 -2.50
N GLN A 113 0.73 14.85 -1.80
CA GLN A 113 -0.07 15.67 -0.89
C GLN A 113 0.75 15.92 0.38
N ARG A 114 1.20 17.16 0.59
CA ARG A 114 1.70 17.57 1.90
C ARG A 114 0.53 17.58 2.87
N GLU A 115 0.61 16.78 3.93
CA GLU A 115 -0.28 16.97 5.08
C GLU A 115 -0.09 18.39 5.60
N ALA A 116 -1.15 19.20 5.56
CA ALA A 116 -1.15 20.50 6.19
C ALA A 116 -1.09 20.27 7.70
N HIS A 117 0.09 20.41 8.31
CA HIS A 117 0.18 20.53 9.76
C HIS A 117 -0.72 21.70 10.19
N PRO A 118 -1.71 21.50 11.09
CA PRO A 118 -2.42 22.62 11.66
C PRO A 118 -1.40 23.46 12.42
N GLN A 119 -1.13 24.66 11.93
CA GLN A 119 -0.35 25.64 12.66
C GLN A 119 -1.12 25.91 13.96
N ALA A 120 -0.57 25.49 15.09
CA ALA A 120 -1.16 25.75 16.41
C ALA A 120 -1.25 27.27 16.57
N GLY A 121 -2.45 27.81 16.39
CA GLY A 121 -2.76 29.21 16.61
C GLY A 121 -2.61 29.50 18.09
N GLY A 122 -1.61 30.32 18.43
CA GLY A 122 -1.47 30.89 19.75
C GLY A 122 -2.66 31.79 20.08
N GLY A 123 -3.20 31.58 21.27
CA GLY A 123 -4.11 32.47 21.99
C GLY A 123 -3.65 32.55 23.43
#